data_AF-A0A5C8TVX9-F1
#
_entry.id   AF-A0A5C8TVX9-F1
#
_cell.length_a   1.000
_cell.length_b   1.000
_cell.length_c   1.000
_cell.angle_alpha   90.00
_cell.angle_beta   90.00
_cell.angle_gamma   90.00
#
_symmetry.space_group_name_H-M   'P 1'
#
loop_
_entity.id
_entity.type
_entity.pdbx_description
1 polymer ?
#
loop_
_entity_poly.entity_id
_entity_poly.type
_entity_poly.pdbx_seq_one_letter_code
_entity_poly.pdbx_strand_id
1 'polypeptide(L)' 'KIAGAVRQTRVYLATAHRNHDTSVNNARNLAAWCQRCHILHDGPEHRRRRWATIMRQRAIGDLFAGAYGAF' A
#
# COMPACT_ATOMS: atom_id res chain seq x y z
N LYS A 1 20.93 6.76 42.36
CA LYS A 1 19.80 6.35 41.47
C LYS A 1 20.33 6.34 40.04
N ILE A 2 20.58 5.18 39.45
CA ILE A 2 20.97 5.09 38.04
C ILE A 2 19.66 5.08 37.25
N ALA A 3 19.20 6.25 36.83
CA ALA A 3 18.13 6.33 35.84
C ALA A 3 18.76 5.98 34.48
N GLY A 4 18.54 4.76 34.01
CA GLY A 4 18.92 4.37 32.65
C GLY A 4 18.20 5.25 31.63
N ALA A 5 18.91 5.69 30.58
CA ALA A 5 18.33 6.55 29.56
C ALA A 5 17.21 5.81 28.79
N VAL A 6 15.99 6.36 28.82
CA VAL A 6 14.86 5.85 28.05
C VAL A 6 14.97 6.36 26.61
N ARG A 7 15.04 5.45 25.62
CA ARG A 7 14.94 5.84 24.21
C ARG A 7 13.50 6.21 23.89
N GLN A 8 13.28 7.46 23.53
CA GLN A 8 12.02 7.93 22.96
C GLN A 8 12.09 7.89 21.44
N THR A 9 10.98 7.58 20.78
CA THR A 9 10.86 7.62 19.32
C THR A 9 9.64 8.44 18.96
N ARG A 10 9.82 9.44 18.10
CA ARG A 10 8.72 10.26 17.60
C ARG A 10 8.00 9.50 16.49
N VAL A 11 6.69 9.39 16.61
CA VAL A 11 5.84 8.69 15.65
C VAL A 11 4.88 9.69 15.01
N TYR A 12 4.81 9.68 13.68
CA TYR A 12 3.84 10.47 12.93
C TYR A 12 2.68 9.57 12.50
N LEU A 13 1.45 10.07 12.68
CA LEU A 13 0.23 9.39 12.30
C LEU A 13 -0.33 10.01 11.01
N ALA A 14 -0.83 9.16 10.12
CA ALA A 14 -1.57 9.54 8.93
C ALA A 14 -2.99 8.95 9.01
N THR A 15 -3.97 9.65 8.42
CA THR A 15 -5.35 9.16 8.32
C THR A 15 -5.51 8.32 7.06
N ALA A 16 -6.17 7.16 7.17
CA ALA A 16 -6.39 6.24 6.06
C ALA A 16 -7.76 5.54 6.14
N HIS A 17 -8.28 5.10 4.99
CA HIS A 17 -9.51 4.30 4.88
C HIS A 17 -9.20 2.82 5.10
N ARG A 18 -9.86 2.19 6.08
CA ARG A 18 -9.66 0.76 6.40
C ARG A 18 -10.00 -0.17 5.24
N ASN A 19 -11.03 0.17 4.48
CA ASN A 19 -11.48 -0.62 3.32
C ASN A 19 -10.77 -0.24 2.01
N HIS A 20 -9.82 0.70 2.02
CA HIS A 20 -9.13 1.25 0.84
C HIS A 20 -10.02 1.96 -0.19
N ASP A 21 -11.30 2.17 0.12
CA ASP A 21 -12.27 2.89 -0.72
C ASP A 21 -12.43 4.32 -0.19
N THR A 22 -11.93 5.28 -0.98
CA THR A 22 -11.91 6.70 -0.64
C THR A 22 -13.29 7.36 -0.73
N SER A 23 -14.30 6.68 -1.28
CA SER A 23 -15.67 7.18 -1.31
C SER A 23 -16.40 7.00 0.03
N VAL A 24 -15.94 6.09 0.89
CA VAL A 24 -16.63 5.72 2.14
C VAL A 24 -16.05 6.50 3.34
N ASN A 25 -16.60 7.68 3.62
CA ASN A 25 -16.03 8.63 4.60
C ASN A 25 -16.64 8.58 6.01
N ASN A 26 -17.17 7.44 6.44
CA ASN A 26 -17.73 7.32 7.79
C ASN A 26 -16.63 7.14 8.85
N ALA A 27 -16.93 7.54 10.09
CA ALA A 27 -15.97 7.50 11.21
C ALA A 27 -15.46 6.09 11.55
N ARG A 28 -16.19 5.02 11.19
CA ARG A 28 -15.74 3.64 11.40
C ARG A 28 -14.70 3.22 10.36
N ASN A 29 -14.71 3.83 9.18
CA ASN A 29 -13.80 3.52 8.09
C ASN A 29 -12.49 4.32 8.15
N LEU A 30 -12.47 5.49 8.77
CA LEU A 30 -11.24 6.27 8.94
C LEU A 30 -10.45 5.77 10.15
N ALA A 31 -9.13 5.66 10.00
CA ALA A 31 -8.20 5.28 11.06
C ALA A 31 -6.95 6.15 11.02
N ALA A 32 -6.38 6.45 12.19
CA ALA A 32 -5.07 7.07 12.29
C ALA A 32 -4.01 5.98 12.51
N TRP A 33 -3.05 5.87 11.59
CA TRP A 33 -1.98 4.87 11.65
C TRP A 33 -0.61 5.49 11.60
N CYS A 34 0.34 4.90 12.33
CA CYS A 34 1.75 5.20 12.12
C CYS A 34 2.22 4.62 10.79
N GLN A 35 3.35 5.12 10.27
CA GLN A 35 3.91 4.66 9.00
C GLN A 35 4.07 3.13 8.91
N ARG A 36 4.51 2.47 9.99
CA ARG A 36 4.66 1.01 10.02
C ARG A 36 3.30 0.30 9.90
N CYS A 37 2.32 0.68 10.72
CA CYS A 37 1.00 0.07 10.71
C CYS A 37 0.28 0.31 9.38
N HIS A 38 0.45 1.50 8.80
CA HIS A 38 -0.15 1.85 7.51
C HIS A 38 0.40 0.96 6.39
N ILE A 39 1.73 0.81 6.28
CA ILE A 39 2.35 -0.07 5.26
C ILE A 39 1.94 -1.53 5.43
N LEU A 40 1.81 -2.02 6.66
CA LEU A 40 1.38 -3.40 6.93
C LEU A 40 -0.08 -3.63 6.51
N HIS A 41 -0.96 -2.67 6.79
CA HIS A 41 -2.36 -2.73 6.37
C HIS A 41 -2.52 -2.68 4.85
N ASP A 42 -1.82 -1.76 4.18
CA ASP A 42 -1.94 -1.58 2.73
C ASP A 42 -1.21 -2.64 1.91
N GLY A 43 -0.35 -3.47 2.53
CA GLY A 43 0.48 -4.46 1.84
C GLY A 43 -0.27 -5.36 0.85
N PRO A 44 -1.40 -5.99 1.23
CA PRO A 44 -2.24 -6.75 0.31
C PRO A 44 -2.80 -5.91 -0.85
N GLU A 45 -3.27 -4.69 -0.58
CA GLU A 45 -3.83 -3.77 -1.57
C GLU A 45 -2.75 -3.33 -2.59
N HIS A 46 -1.57 -2.95 -2.10
CA HIS A 46 -0.43 -2.59 -2.93
C HIS A 46 0.00 -3.74 -3.84
N ARG A 47 0.02 -4.97 -3.31
CA ARG A 47 0.25 -6.16 -4.14
C ARG A 47 -0.82 -6.26 -5.22
N ARG A 48 -2.11 -6.24 -4.87
CA ARG A 48 -3.21 -6.34 -5.86
C ARG A 48 -3.07 -5.29 -6.98
N ARG A 49 -2.83 -4.03 -6.63
CA ARG A 49 -2.62 -2.94 -7.61
C ARG A 49 -1.40 -3.19 -8.49
N ARG A 50 -0.26 -3.56 -7.90
CA ARG A 50 0.97 -3.88 -8.64
C ARG A 50 0.75 -5.01 -9.63
N TRP A 51 0.11 -6.10 -9.20
CA TRP A 51 -0.23 -7.22 -10.07
C TRP A 51 -1.12 -6.79 -11.23
N ALA A 52 -2.17 -6.02 -10.97
CA ALA A 52 -3.05 -5.50 -12.01
C ALA A 52 -2.31 -4.60 -13.02
N THR A 53 -1.39 -3.75 -12.55
CA THR A 53 -0.55 -2.91 -13.42
C THR A 53 0.35 -3.76 -14.33
N ILE A 54 1.04 -4.76 -13.76
CA ILE A 54 1.91 -5.66 -14.53
C ILE A 54 1.11 -6.42 -15.59
N MET A 55 -0.06 -6.95 -15.24
CA MET A 55 -0.91 -7.69 -16.18
C MET A 55 -1.41 -6.79 -17.31
N ARG A 56 -1.84 -5.55 -17.01
CA ARG A 56 -2.24 -4.59 -18.05
C ARG A 56 -1.11 -4.25 -19.00
N GLN A 57 0.11 -4.11 -18.50
CA GLN A 57 1.29 -3.85 -19.35
C GLN A 57 1.60 -5.03 -20.28
N ARG A 58 1.50 -6.26 -19.77
CA ARG A 58 1.73 -7.48 -20.57
C ARG A 58 0.64 -7.70 -21.62
N ALA A 59 -0.62 -7.45 -21.28
CA ALA A 59 -1.74 -7.59 -22.20
C ALA A 59 -1.62 -6.74 -23.47
N ILE A 60 -0.92 -5.60 -23.42
CA ILE A 60 -0.61 -4.79 -24.62
C ILE A 60 0.33 -5.55 -25.56
N GLY A 61 1.32 -6.26 -25.02
CA GLY A 61 2.21 -7.13 -25.79
C GLY A 61 1.51 -8.39 -26.30
N ASP A 62 0.44 -8.85 -25.67
CA ASP A 62 -0.31 -10.03 -26.14
C ASP A 62 -1.21 -9.71 -27.36
N LEU A 63 -1.46 -8.43 -27.66
CA LEU A 63 -2.19 -7.99 -28.85
C LEU A 63 -1.22 -7.89 -30.05
N PHE A 64 -1.46 -8.71 -31.08
CA PHE A 64 -0.74 -8.73 -32.37
C PHE A 64 0.75 -9.10 -32.27
N ALA A 65 1.06 -10.39 -32.14
CA ALA A 65 2.41 -10.99 -32.10
C ALA A 65 3.39 -10.46 -31.01
N GLY A 66 3.13 -9.30 -30.40
CA GLY A 66 3.90 -8.74 -29.30
C GLY A 66 5.34 -8.38 -29.64
N ALA A 67 5.96 -7.57 -28.76
CA ALA A 67 7.38 -7.22 -28.88
C ALA A 67 8.34 -8.43 -28.72
N TYR A 68 7.82 -9.59 -28.35
CA TYR A 68 8.57 -10.84 -28.15
C TYR A 68 8.36 -11.87 -29.27
N GLY A 69 7.65 -11.52 -30.36
CA GLY A 69 7.38 -12.41 -31.50
C GLY A 69 8.57 -12.72 -32.41
N ALA A 70 9.80 -12.55 -31.92
CA ALA A 70 11.03 -12.83 -32.66
C ALA A 70 12.04 -13.59 -31.77
N PHE A 71 11.68 -14.82 -31.39
CA PHE A 71 12.64 -15.89 -31.13
C PHE A 71 12.19 -17.13 -31.89
#